data_AF-A0A6N2BTP8-F1
#
_entry.id   AF-A0A6N2BTP8-F1
#
_cell.length_a   1.000
_cell.length_b   1.000
_cell.length_c   1.000
_cell.angle_alpha   90.00
_cell.angle_beta   90.00
_cell.angle_gamma   90.00
#
_symmetry.space_group_name_H-M   'P 1'
#
loop_
_entity.id
_entity.type
_entity.pdbx_description
1 polymer ?
#
loop_
_entity_poly.entity_id
_entity_poly.type
_entity_poly.pdbx_seq_one_letter_code
_entity_poly.pdbx_strand_id
1 'polypeptide(L)'
;MAKYTAFLALLICLFLVAATEIQMVEGKYCWKKSGKWNGPCQYSYKCSYHCKHYYGAKYGICKKYKPWGHKYYWAKYACYCYSPCHY
;
A
#
# COMPACT_ATOMS: atom_id res chain seq x y z
N MET A 1 -29.19 -27.58 35.54
CA MET A 1 -28.42 -27.93 34.32
C MET A 1 -28.54 -26.87 33.22
N ALA A 2 -29.74 -26.39 32.86
CA ALA A 2 -29.95 -25.40 31.78
C ALA A 2 -29.23 -24.03 31.96
N LYS A 3 -29.08 -23.51 33.19
CA LYS A 3 -28.37 -22.23 33.44
C LYS A 3 -26.88 -22.32 33.14
N TYR A 4 -26.26 -23.47 33.41
CA TYR A 4 -24.82 -23.67 33.24
C TYR A 4 -24.48 -23.85 31.75
N THR A 5 -25.33 -24.58 31.02
CA THR A 5 -25.21 -24.74 29.57
C THR A 5 -25.43 -23.43 28.82
N ALA A 6 -26.37 -22.59 29.27
CA ALA A 6 -26.57 -21.25 28.70
C ALA A 6 -25.36 -20.33 28.93
N PHE A 7 -24.74 -20.40 30.12
CA PHE A 7 -23.56 -19.61 30.45
C PHE A 7 -22.34 -20.02 29.62
N LEU A 8 -22.14 -21.33 29.44
CA LEU A 8 -21.10 -21.88 28.56
C LEU A 8 -21.31 -21.50 27.10
N ALA A 9 -22.55 -21.56 26.60
CA ALA A 9 -22.87 -21.15 25.24
C ALA A 9 -22.56 -19.67 24.99
N LEU A 10 -22.90 -18.79 25.95
CA LEU A 10 -22.58 -17.37 25.87
C LEU A 10 -21.07 -17.12 25.86
N LEU A 11 -20.31 -17.82 26.71
CA LEU A 11 -18.85 -17.73 26.73
C LEU A 11 -18.22 -18.15 25.41
N ILE A 12 -18.71 -19.24 24.81
CA ILE A 12 -18.22 -19.72 23.51
C ILE A 12 -18.54 -18.71 22.40
N CYS A 13 -19.76 -18.15 22.37
CA CYS A 13 -20.12 -17.11 21.41
C CYS A 13 -19.22 -15.87 21.54
N LEU A 14 -18.93 -15.41 22.76
CA LEU A 14 -18.03 -14.29 22.99
C LEU A 14 -16.60 -14.61 22.54
N PHE A 15 -16.12 -15.83 22.80
CA PHE A 15 -14.80 -16.28 22.34
C PHE A 15 -14.70 -16.31 20.81
N LEU A 16 -15.75 -16.77 20.12
CA LEU A 16 -15.80 -16.80 18.66
C LEU A 16 -15.77 -15.38 18.04
N VAL A 17 -16.50 -14.44 18.65
CA VAL A 17 -16.49 -13.03 18.21
C VAL A 17 -15.14 -12.36 18.48
N ALA A 18 -14.50 -12.66 19.62
CA ALA A 18 -13.16 -12.16 19.93
C ALA A 18 -12.08 -12.77 19.01
N ALA A 19 -12.25 -14.03 18.57
CA ALA A 19 -11.33 -14.69 17.66
C ALA A 19 -11.44 -14.20 16.21
N THR A 20 -12.55 -13.55 15.83
CA THR A 20 -12.67 -12.88 14.53
C THR A 20 -11.95 -11.53 14.56
N GLU A 21 -10.63 -11.57 14.72
CA GLU A 21 -9.80 -10.47 14.29
C GLU A 21 -9.94 -10.40 12.76
N ILE A 22 -10.69 -9.41 12.27
CA ILE A 22 -10.72 -9.08 10.85
C ILE A 22 -9.28 -8.68 10.52
N GLN A 23 -8.50 -9.62 10.01
CA GLN A 23 -7.21 -9.32 9.41
C GLN A 23 -7.51 -8.39 8.24
N MET A 24 -7.43 -7.10 8.49
CA MET A 24 -7.41 -6.10 7.45
C MET A 24 -6.18 -6.43 6.63
N VAL A 25 -6.39 -7.16 5.54
CA VAL A 25 -5.37 -7.34 4.52
C VAL A 25 -5.22 -5.95 3.91
N GLU A 26 -4.37 -5.13 4.51
CA GLU A 26 -3.75 -4.02 3.81
C GLU A 26 -3.14 -4.66 2.57
N GLY A 27 -3.79 -4.45 1.42
CA GLY A 27 -3.34 -5.03 0.17
C GLY A 27 -1.87 -4.68 -0.01
N LYS A 28 -0.99 -5.69 -0.03
CA LYS A 28 0.44 -5.46 -0.26
C LYS A 28 0.56 -4.73 -1.60
N TYR A 29 1.07 -3.51 -1.57
CA TYR A 29 1.37 -2.75 -2.77
C TYR A 29 2.80 -3.03 -3.20
N CYS A 30 2.94 -3.50 -4.43
CA CYS A 30 4.20 -3.67 -5.10
C CYS A 30 4.55 -2.38 -5.84
N TRP A 31 5.82 -1.99 -5.80
CA TRP A 31 6.28 -0.75 -6.41
C TRP A 31 7.33 -0.99 -7.49
N LYS A 32 7.25 -0.20 -8.56
CA LYS A 32 8.22 -0.23 -9.66
C LYS A 32 8.55 1.20 -10.10
N LYS A 33 9.82 1.47 -10.39
CA LYS A 33 10.24 2.75 -10.99
C LYS A 33 9.59 2.90 -12.37
N SER A 34 8.96 4.04 -12.64
CA SER A 34 8.42 4.33 -13.97
C SER A 34 9.56 4.49 -14.98
N GLY A 35 9.48 3.73 -16.08
CA GLY A 35 10.39 3.85 -17.22
C GLY A 35 9.93 4.89 -18.24
N LYS A 36 8.67 5.33 -18.19
CA LYS A 36 8.07 6.35 -19.07
C LYS A 36 8.11 7.75 -18.45
N TRP A 37 8.54 7.87 -17.19
CA TRP A 37 8.64 9.15 -16.51
C TRP A 37 9.87 9.91 -16.98
N ASN A 38 9.64 11.08 -17.58
CA ASN A 38 10.69 11.98 -18.02
C ASN A 38 10.72 13.25 -17.17
N GLY A 39 11.92 13.67 -16.79
CA GLY A 39 12.13 14.92 -16.06
C GLY A 39 12.01 14.82 -14.53
N PRO A 40 12.06 15.96 -13.83
CA PRO A 40 12.08 16.04 -12.38
C PRO A 40 10.85 15.41 -11.71
N CYS A 41 11.07 14.53 -10.74
CA CYS A 41 10.01 14.08 -9.85
C CYS A 41 9.94 14.97 -8.59
N GLN A 42 9.24 16.10 -8.70
CA GLN A 42 9.03 17.04 -7.59
C GLN A 42 7.65 16.91 -6.95
N TYR A 43 6.66 16.46 -7.71
CA TYR A 43 5.26 16.45 -7.30
C TYR A 43 4.70 15.04 -7.39
N SER A 44 4.48 14.40 -6.24
CA SER A 44 3.90 13.05 -6.18
C SER A 44 2.53 12.96 -6.83
N TYR A 45 1.72 14.02 -6.85
CA TYR A 45 0.43 14.00 -7.55
C TYR A 45 0.59 13.85 -9.07
N LYS A 46 1.61 14.48 -9.68
CA LYS A 46 1.91 14.33 -11.11
C LYS A 46 2.41 12.91 -11.40
N CYS A 47 3.28 12.37 -10.54
CA CYS A 47 3.71 10.98 -10.61
C CYS A 47 2.53 10.02 -10.47
N SER A 48 1.59 10.28 -9.55
CA SER A 48 0.39 9.47 -9.35
C SER A 48 -0.53 9.48 -10.57
N TYR A 49 -0.79 10.65 -11.16
CA TYR A 49 -1.55 10.77 -12.40
C TYR A 49 -0.88 10.00 -13.54
N HIS A 50 0.43 10.17 -13.71
CA HIS A 50 1.21 9.42 -14.70
C HIS A 50 1.13 7.90 -14.47
N CYS A 51 1.29 7.44 -13.24
CA CYS A 51 1.24 6.02 -12.89
C CYS A 51 -0.14 5.41 -13.15
N LYS A 52 -1.22 6.14 -12.83
CA LYS A 52 -2.59 5.73 -13.16
C LYS A 52 -2.81 5.66 -14.67
N HIS A 53 -2.35 6.67 -15.40
CA HIS A 53 -2.57 6.78 -16.85
C HIS A 53 -1.76 5.75 -17.66
N TYR A 54 -0.47 5.56 -17.35
CA TYR A 54 0.43 4.75 -18.18
C TYR A 54 0.60 3.30 -17.71
N TYR A 55 0.29 2.99 -16.45
CA TYR A 55 0.54 1.68 -15.85
C TYR A 55 -0.68 1.07 -15.16
N GLY A 56 -1.82 1.78 -15.13
CA GLY A 56 -3.00 1.34 -14.38
C GLY A 56 -2.72 1.17 -12.88
N ALA A 57 -1.68 1.83 -12.36
CA ALA A 57 -1.29 1.70 -10.98
C ALA A 57 -2.28 2.40 -10.05
N LYS A 58 -2.35 1.97 -8.79
CA LYS A 58 -3.25 2.58 -7.79
C LYS A 58 -2.82 4.02 -7.49
N TYR A 59 -1.53 4.24 -7.35
CA TYR A 59 -0.93 5.56 -7.13
C TYR A 59 0.53 5.57 -7.54
N GLY A 60 1.16 6.74 -7.41
CA GLY A 60 2.58 6.92 -7.61
C GLY A 60 3.15 7.99 -6.69
N ILE A 61 4.42 7.86 -6.32
CA ILE A 61 5.13 8.82 -5.47
C ILE A 61 6.51 9.13 -6.03
N CYS A 62 6.97 10.36 -5.77
CA CYS A 62 8.37 10.71 -5.98
C CYS A 62 9.20 10.21 -4.81
N LYS A 63 10.07 9.23 -5.06
CA LYS A 63 10.95 8.64 -4.05
C LYS A 63 12.41 8.83 -4.43
N LYS A 64 13.25 9.10 -3.43
CA LYS A 64 14.69 9.23 -3.60
C LYS A 64 15.27 7.90 -4.08
N TYR A 65 15.95 7.89 -5.22
CA TYR A 65 16.51 6.67 -5.83
C TYR A 65 18.05 6.67 -5.89
N LYS A 66 18.69 7.86 -5.87
CA LYS A 66 20.15 8.00 -5.77
C LYS A 66 20.52 8.97 -4.67
N PRO A 67 21.34 8.56 -3.68
CA PRO A 67 21.75 9.44 -2.60
C PRO A 67 22.83 10.45 -3.01
N TRP A 68 23.64 10.16 -4.05
CA TRP A 68 24.80 10.95 -4.46
C TRP A 68 24.87 11.13 -5.99
N GLY A 69 25.69 12.08 -6.47
CA GLY A 69 26.02 12.23 -7.89
C GLY A 69 25.13 13.15 -8.73
N HIS A 70 24.21 13.90 -8.12
CA HIS A 70 23.37 14.86 -8.84
C HIS A 70 23.44 16.26 -8.22
N LYS A 71 23.85 17.25 -9.04
CA LYS A 71 23.93 18.68 -8.67
C LYS A 71 22.57 19.25 -8.26
N TYR A 72 21.50 18.76 -8.89
CA TYR A 72 20.14 19.23 -8.64
C TYR A 72 19.37 18.28 -7.72
N TYR A 73 18.69 18.83 -6.72
CA TYR A 73 17.93 18.06 -5.73
C TYR A 73 16.87 17.13 -6.36
N TRP A 74 16.14 17.62 -7.35
CA TRP A 74 15.08 16.87 -8.04
C TRP A 74 15.60 15.64 -8.81
N ALA A 75 16.85 15.66 -9.24
CA ALA A 75 17.46 14.54 -9.97
C ALA A 75 17.82 13.36 -9.06
N LYS A 76 17.67 13.51 -7.74
CA LYS A 76 17.78 12.44 -6.75
C LYS A 76 16.48 11.64 -6.61
N TYR A 77 15.37 12.12 -7.17
CA TYR A 77 14.03 11.54 -7.06
C TYR A 77 13.59 10.91 -8.38
N ALA A 78 12.96 9.74 -8.28
CA ALA A 78 12.31 9.08 -9.40
C ALA A 78 10.84 8.82 -9.06
N CYS A 79 10.01 8.73 -10.10
CA CYS A 79 8.62 8.35 -9.96
C CYS A 79 8.51 6.83 -9.80
N TYR A 80 7.87 6.39 -8.73
CA TYR A 80 7.58 4.99 -8.45
C TYR A 80 6.07 4.78 -8.47
N CYS A 81 5.61 3.79 -9.23
CA CYS A 81 4.21 3.41 -9.34
C CYS A 81 3.92 2.24 -8.41
N TYR A 82 2.80 2.32 -7.70
CA TYR A 82 2.35 1.35 -6.70
C TYR A 82 1.06 0.70 -7.19
N SER A 83 1.08 -0.61 -7.35
CA SER A 83 -0.06 -1.43 -7.75
C SER A 83 -0.26 -2.56 -6.74
N PRO A 84 -1.46 -3.13 -6.63
CA PRO A 84 -1.64 -4.38 -5.89
C PRO A 84 -0.58 -5.40 -6.34
N CYS A 85 0.07 -6.06 -5.40
CA CYS A 85 0.95 -7.17 -5.73
C CYS A 85 0.11 -8.29 -6.35
N HIS A 86 0.36 -8.62 -7.62
CA HIS A 86 -0.10 -9.87 -8.21
C HIS A 86 1.00 -10.90 -7.96
N TYR A 87 0.64 -12.01 -7.31
CA TYR A 87 1.54 -13.13 -6.99
C TYR A 87 1.88 -13.94 -8.24
#